data_AF-A0A396JPX7-F1
#
_entry.id   AF-A0A396JPX7-F1
#
_cell.length_a   1.000
_cell.length_b   1.000
_cell.length_c   1.000
_cell.angle_alpha   90.00
_cell.angle_beta   90.00
_cell.angle_gamma   90.00
#
_symmetry.space_group_name_H-M   'P 1'
#
loop_
_entity.id
_entity.type
_entity.pdbx_description
1 polymer ?
#
loop_
_entity_poly.entity_id
_entity_poly.type
_entity_poly.pdbx_seq_one_letter_code
_entity_poly.pdbx_strand_id
1 'polypeptide(L)'
;MTKTNTFNFNLTSSCYTSNMAAATEILFSHIIFLLKNIQITEIIIAAIVFIFIRSLRSKKHRGLPNWPIFGMLPYLIKGLKTNLYEWITDILKHHNGTCRFRGPWFTSLNYVVTSEPQNLEHLLKTKFSNFPKGNYFRDIVSELLGDGTFAADNETWQKQRKIASIEFHSTNFRKLTIKSIFELVNNRLIPVLESSLKKNVAIDLQDILLRLTFDNVCMIAFGVDPGCLQPHLPEIPFAAAFEDATEATLFRFVMPVCVWKAMRFLNLGMERKLKKSIQKVDEFAENVIRARKKELSLQNEDNKEKSDLLTVFMRLKDENGKSYSDKFLRDICVNFILAGRDTSSVALSWFFWLVDQNHEVEEKILEEICRVVCQREDINKEVFNDSLRFKPEEIKKMDYLHAALSEALRLYPSVPVDCKEALPGASD
;
A
#
# COMPACT_ATOMS: atom_id res chain seq x y z
N MET A 1 17.21 117.68 -16.17
CA MET A 1 17.72 116.75 -15.14
C MET A 1 16.78 115.56 -15.06
N THR A 2 17.37 114.41 -15.34
CA THR A 2 16.93 113.02 -15.20
C THR A 2 16.04 112.70 -13.99
N LYS A 3 15.01 111.85 -14.21
CA LYS A 3 14.91 110.52 -13.55
C LYS A 3 13.73 109.72 -14.12
N THR A 4 14.08 108.55 -14.66
CA THR A 4 13.23 107.50 -15.21
C THR A 4 12.97 106.42 -14.15
N ASN A 5 11.75 105.88 -14.17
CA ASN A 5 11.29 104.71 -13.41
C ASN A 5 11.90 103.40 -13.95
N THR A 6 12.22 102.46 -13.06
CA THR A 6 12.31 101.03 -13.39
C THR A 6 11.86 100.20 -12.18
N PHE A 7 10.78 99.44 -12.36
CA PHE A 7 10.30 98.39 -11.45
C PHE A 7 11.05 97.08 -11.73
N ASN A 8 11.50 96.40 -10.67
CA ASN A 8 12.13 95.09 -10.71
C ASN A 8 11.08 93.98 -10.81
N PHE A 9 11.20 93.13 -11.85
CA PHE A 9 10.60 91.79 -11.91
C PHE A 9 11.71 90.84 -12.37
N ASN A 10 12.28 90.04 -11.46
CA ASN A 10 13.07 88.85 -11.79
C ASN A 10 13.27 88.00 -10.53
N LEU A 11 12.27 87.17 -10.20
CA LEU A 11 12.35 86.21 -9.09
C LEU A 11 11.37 85.04 -9.31
N THR A 12 11.45 84.36 -10.46
CA THR A 12 10.69 83.10 -10.68
C THR A 12 11.38 82.05 -11.57
N SER A 13 12.53 82.31 -12.19
CA SER A 13 13.12 81.35 -13.16
C SER A 13 14.04 80.27 -12.57
N SER A 14 14.52 80.40 -11.32
CA SER A 14 15.53 79.49 -10.74
C SER A 14 14.97 78.26 -10.01
N CYS A 15 13.67 78.25 -9.67
CA CYS A 15 13.06 77.17 -8.88
C CYS A 15 12.37 76.10 -9.76
N TYR A 16 12.06 76.43 -11.02
CA TYR A 16 11.45 75.50 -11.98
C TYR A 16 12.48 74.54 -12.61
N THR A 17 13.72 74.98 -12.82
CA THR A 17 14.79 74.16 -13.41
C THR A 17 15.31 73.08 -12.46
N SER A 18 15.37 73.36 -11.15
CA SER A 18 15.76 72.37 -10.13
C SER A 18 14.72 71.27 -9.94
N ASN A 19 13.42 71.62 -9.99
CA ASN A 19 12.33 70.64 -9.88
C ASN A 19 12.18 69.78 -11.14
N MET A 20 12.43 70.32 -12.33
CA MET A 20 12.49 69.51 -13.56
C MET A 20 13.65 68.51 -13.54
N ALA A 21 14.85 68.95 -13.11
CA ALA A 21 16.02 68.07 -13.03
C ALA A 21 15.80 66.90 -12.04
N ALA A 22 15.26 67.18 -10.85
CA ALA A 22 14.91 66.16 -9.87
C ALA A 22 13.81 65.20 -10.38
N ALA A 23 12.79 65.72 -11.06
CA ALA A 23 11.75 64.90 -11.68
C ALA A 23 12.31 63.99 -12.80
N THR A 24 13.26 64.48 -13.59
CA THR A 24 13.94 63.67 -14.62
C THR A 24 14.83 62.59 -14.02
N GLU A 25 15.53 62.86 -12.91
CA GLU A 25 16.33 61.84 -12.22
C GLU A 25 15.46 60.74 -11.59
N ILE A 26 14.32 61.11 -11.00
CA ILE A 26 13.36 60.14 -10.44
C ILE A 26 12.75 59.28 -11.55
N LEU A 27 12.35 59.88 -12.67
CA LEU A 27 11.81 59.16 -13.83
C LEU A 27 12.87 58.22 -14.41
N PHE A 28 14.12 58.68 -14.53
CA PHE A 28 15.23 57.88 -15.05
C PHE A 28 15.57 56.71 -14.12
N SER A 29 15.56 56.92 -12.80
CA SER A 29 15.73 55.87 -11.79
C SER A 29 14.60 54.83 -11.85
N HIS A 30 13.35 55.25 -12.03
CA HIS A 30 12.21 54.34 -12.20
C HIS A 30 12.27 53.55 -13.51
N ILE A 31 12.72 54.18 -14.60
CA ILE A 31 12.93 53.51 -15.90
C ILE A 31 14.04 52.47 -15.79
N ILE A 32 15.16 52.78 -15.13
CA ILE A 32 16.25 51.82 -14.88
C ILE A 32 15.75 50.65 -14.01
N PHE A 33 14.96 50.93 -12.98
CA PHE A 33 14.37 49.89 -12.13
C PHE A 33 13.41 48.98 -12.92
N LEU A 34 12.54 49.55 -13.75
CA LEU A 34 11.65 48.81 -14.66
C LEU A 34 12.43 47.97 -15.67
N LEU A 35 13.44 48.53 -16.32
CA LEU A 35 14.31 47.82 -17.27
C LEU A 35 15.05 46.68 -16.60
N LYS A 36 15.55 46.88 -15.37
CA LYS A 36 16.21 45.83 -14.57
C LYS A 36 15.25 44.70 -14.22
N ASN A 37 14.00 45.01 -13.87
CA ASN A 37 12.97 44.00 -13.61
C ASN A 37 12.60 43.22 -14.88
N ILE A 38 12.48 43.89 -16.03
CA ILE A 38 12.22 43.26 -17.34
C ILE A 38 13.39 42.32 -17.72
N GLN A 39 14.63 42.77 -17.58
CA GLN A 39 15.82 41.93 -17.84
C GLN A 39 15.89 40.72 -16.90
N ILE A 40 15.57 40.89 -15.62
CA ILE A 40 15.49 39.76 -14.67
C ILE A 40 14.41 38.77 -15.10
N THR A 41 13.22 39.25 -15.51
CA THR A 41 12.15 38.36 -16.00
C THR A 41 12.54 37.62 -17.29
N GLU A 42 13.22 38.28 -18.23
CA GLU A 42 13.71 37.65 -19.46
C GLU A 42 14.78 36.60 -19.18
N ILE A 43 15.70 36.86 -18.24
CA ILE A 43 16.71 35.90 -17.80
C ILE A 43 16.05 34.69 -17.12
N ILE A 44 15.02 34.91 -16.30
CA ILE A 44 14.25 33.82 -15.67
C ILE A 44 13.54 32.99 -16.74
N ILE A 45 12.88 33.63 -17.73
CA ILE A 45 12.21 32.93 -18.83
C ILE A 45 13.23 32.16 -19.67
N ALA A 46 14.37 32.75 -20.03
CA ALA A 46 15.44 32.10 -20.78
C ALA A 46 16.03 30.92 -20.00
N ALA A 47 16.21 31.05 -18.69
CA ALA A 47 16.65 29.96 -17.81
C ALA A 47 15.60 28.83 -17.77
N ILE A 48 14.31 29.14 -17.65
CA ILE A 48 13.21 28.17 -17.68
C ILE A 48 13.16 27.44 -19.03
N VAL A 49 13.27 28.18 -20.15
CA VAL A 49 13.29 27.61 -21.51
C VAL A 49 14.53 26.73 -21.72
N PHE A 50 15.70 27.18 -21.29
CA PHE A 50 16.93 26.39 -21.36
C PHE A 50 16.83 25.09 -20.53
N ILE A 51 16.28 25.19 -19.32
CA ILE A 51 15.95 24.08 -18.43
C ILE A 51 14.99 23.10 -19.13
N PHE A 52 13.94 23.61 -19.75
CA PHE A 52 12.93 22.81 -20.44
C PHE A 52 13.52 22.08 -21.65
N ILE A 53 14.30 22.79 -22.48
CA ILE A 53 15.01 22.20 -23.63
C ILE A 53 15.99 21.12 -23.17
N ARG A 54 16.75 21.36 -22.09
CA ARG A 54 17.68 20.37 -21.53
C ARG A 54 16.95 19.14 -20.98
N SER A 55 15.81 19.34 -20.32
CA SER A 55 14.96 18.25 -19.82
C SER A 55 14.41 17.39 -20.96
N LEU A 56 13.93 18.03 -22.04
CA LEU A 56 13.47 17.35 -23.25
C LEU A 56 14.60 16.60 -23.96
N ARG A 57 15.82 17.16 -24.02
CA ARG A 57 16.99 16.47 -24.59
C ARG A 57 17.44 15.27 -23.74
N SER A 58 17.29 15.34 -22.42
CA SER A 58 17.57 14.20 -21.51
C SER A 58 16.69 12.98 -21.81
N LYS A 59 15.47 13.19 -22.31
CA LYS A 59 14.55 12.11 -22.73
C LYS A 59 15.20 11.17 -23.76
N LYS A 60 16.06 11.71 -24.65
CA LYS A 60 16.71 10.96 -25.72
C LYS A 60 17.82 10.01 -25.24
N HIS A 61 18.34 10.19 -24.02
CA HIS A 61 19.45 9.38 -23.50
C HIS A 61 19.10 8.53 -22.27
N ARG A 62 18.00 8.83 -21.56
CA ARG A 62 17.66 8.15 -20.30
C ARG A 62 16.20 7.68 -20.22
N GLY A 63 15.49 7.60 -21.35
CA GLY A 63 14.11 7.11 -21.45
C GLY A 63 13.04 8.02 -20.85
N LEU A 64 13.32 8.69 -19.72
CA LEU A 64 12.38 9.56 -19.00
C LEU A 64 12.92 10.99 -18.81
N PRO A 65 12.09 12.03 -19.04
CA PRO A 65 12.49 13.41 -18.84
C PRO A 65 12.65 13.71 -17.35
N ASN A 66 13.81 14.22 -16.96
CA ASN A 66 14.09 14.69 -15.61
C ASN A 66 13.92 16.21 -15.56
N TRP A 67 12.89 16.70 -14.87
CA TRP A 67 12.60 18.13 -14.71
C TRP A 67 13.49 18.72 -13.61
N PRO A 68 14.07 19.93 -13.77
CA PRO A 68 15.06 20.42 -12.79
C PRO A 68 14.55 20.59 -11.36
N ILE A 69 13.29 21.01 -11.17
CA ILE A 69 12.70 21.18 -9.84
C ILE A 69 11.95 19.91 -9.40
N PHE A 70 11.09 19.38 -10.27
CA PHE A 70 10.17 18.30 -9.94
C PHE A 70 10.70 16.89 -10.24
N GLY A 71 11.91 16.79 -10.77
CA GLY A 71 12.49 15.52 -11.18
C GLY A 71 11.59 14.78 -12.18
N MET A 72 11.36 13.51 -11.91
CA MET A 72 10.49 12.61 -12.68
C MET A 72 9.07 12.51 -12.09
N LEU A 73 8.74 13.30 -11.06
CA LEU A 73 7.45 13.25 -10.35
C LEU A 73 6.23 13.49 -11.26
N PRO A 74 6.23 14.44 -12.22
CA PRO A 74 5.07 14.63 -13.10
C PRO A 74 4.75 13.39 -13.93
N TYR A 75 5.77 12.60 -14.28
CA TYR A 75 5.60 11.36 -15.04
C TYR A 75 5.05 10.24 -14.15
N LEU A 76 5.48 10.16 -12.88
CA LEU A 76 4.87 9.26 -11.89
C LEU A 76 3.40 9.60 -11.65
N ILE A 77 3.05 10.88 -11.51
CA ILE A 77 1.64 11.32 -11.37
C ILE A 77 0.81 10.91 -12.58
N LYS A 78 1.37 11.00 -13.80
CA LYS A 78 0.70 10.51 -15.01
C LYS A 78 0.46 9.00 -14.94
N GLY A 79 1.46 8.22 -14.54
CA GLY A 79 1.34 6.76 -14.38
C GLY A 79 0.28 6.37 -13.34
N LEU A 80 0.26 7.05 -12.19
CA LEU A 80 -0.74 6.86 -11.13
C LEU A 80 -2.17 7.12 -11.59
N LYS A 81 -2.37 8.05 -12.54
CA LYS A 81 -3.71 8.37 -13.08
C LYS A 81 -4.20 7.40 -14.16
N THR A 82 -3.30 6.64 -14.79
CA THR A 82 -3.67 5.74 -15.89
C THR A 82 -3.66 4.28 -15.46
N ASN A 83 -2.48 3.71 -15.29
CA ASN A 83 -2.25 2.35 -14.83
C ASN A 83 -0.81 2.29 -14.35
N LEU A 84 -0.62 2.33 -13.03
CA LEU A 84 0.69 2.44 -12.41
C LEU A 84 1.59 1.26 -12.77
N TYR A 85 1.06 0.04 -12.73
CA TYR A 85 1.87 -1.17 -12.88
C TYR A 85 2.25 -1.45 -14.33
N GLU A 86 1.35 -1.21 -15.29
CA GLU A 86 1.70 -1.25 -16.71
C GLU A 86 2.73 -0.18 -17.06
N TRP A 87 2.56 1.02 -16.51
CA TRP A 87 3.53 2.10 -16.70
C TRP A 87 4.91 1.77 -16.12
N ILE A 88 5.00 1.17 -14.92
CA ILE A 88 6.26 0.68 -14.36
C ILE A 88 6.86 -0.39 -15.29
N THR A 89 6.06 -1.35 -15.72
CA THR A 89 6.48 -2.45 -16.60
C THR A 89 7.04 -1.94 -17.92
N ASP A 90 6.38 -0.98 -18.54
CA ASP A 90 6.86 -0.35 -19.77
C ASP A 90 8.21 0.35 -19.56
N ILE A 91 8.35 1.14 -18.48
CA ILE A 91 9.63 1.78 -18.17
C ILE A 91 10.74 0.74 -18.03
N LEU A 92 10.49 -0.34 -17.29
CA LEU A 92 11.48 -1.40 -17.07
C LEU A 92 11.86 -2.09 -18.37
N LYS A 93 10.90 -2.40 -19.25
CA LYS A 93 11.15 -2.97 -20.59
C LYS A 93 12.06 -2.07 -21.43
N HIS A 94 11.82 -0.75 -21.43
CA HIS A 94 12.65 0.20 -22.19
C HIS A 94 14.06 0.38 -21.60
N HIS A 95 14.26 0.02 -20.33
CA HIS A 95 15.51 0.20 -19.59
C HIS A 95 16.25 -1.11 -19.32
N ASN A 96 15.92 -2.19 -20.03
CA ASN A 96 16.50 -3.53 -19.81
C ASN A 96 16.40 -3.95 -18.34
N GLY A 97 15.20 -3.84 -17.77
CA GLY A 97 14.83 -4.38 -16.47
C GLY A 97 15.27 -3.59 -15.24
N THR A 98 16.07 -2.52 -15.36
CA THR A 98 16.44 -1.67 -14.21
C THR A 98 16.45 -0.19 -14.55
N CYS A 99 15.70 0.62 -13.78
CA CYS A 99 15.61 2.05 -13.99
C CYS A 99 15.85 2.83 -12.69
N ARG A 100 16.30 4.08 -12.83
CA ARG A 100 16.47 5.01 -11.68
C ARG A 100 15.41 6.08 -11.75
N PHE A 101 14.62 6.19 -10.70
CA PHE A 101 13.67 7.28 -10.50
C PHE A 101 14.31 8.36 -9.62
N ARG A 102 14.25 9.61 -10.10
CA ARG A 102 14.69 10.79 -9.33
C ARG A 102 13.51 11.72 -9.11
N GLY A 103 13.11 11.90 -7.86
CA GLY A 103 12.05 12.82 -7.47
C GLY A 103 12.50 14.28 -7.48
N PRO A 104 11.66 15.20 -6.97
CA PRO A 104 12.00 16.61 -6.86
C PRO A 104 13.27 16.82 -6.03
N TRP A 105 14.11 17.78 -6.43
CA TRP A 105 15.41 18.05 -5.81
C TRP A 105 15.37 18.39 -4.30
N PHE A 106 14.22 18.86 -3.79
CA PHE A 106 14.00 19.17 -2.38
C PHE A 106 13.41 17.99 -1.59
N THR A 107 13.34 16.80 -2.20
CA THR A 107 12.78 15.59 -1.59
C THR A 107 13.76 14.43 -1.64
N SER A 108 13.62 13.50 -0.70
CA SER A 108 14.39 12.25 -0.67
C SER A 108 13.78 11.15 -1.55
N LEU A 109 12.88 11.48 -2.49
CA LEU A 109 12.17 10.51 -3.33
C LEU A 109 13.06 10.00 -4.47
N ASN A 110 14.10 9.22 -4.15
CA ASN A 110 14.96 8.57 -5.14
C ASN A 110 14.84 7.06 -5.03
N TYR A 111 14.51 6.39 -6.14
CA TYR A 111 14.32 4.94 -6.17
C TYR A 111 15.14 4.30 -7.28
N VAL A 112 15.59 3.08 -7.03
CA VAL A 112 16.05 2.16 -8.08
C VAL A 112 14.98 1.08 -8.19
N VAL A 113 14.37 0.97 -9.36
CA VAL A 113 13.34 -0.05 -9.62
C VAL A 113 13.96 -1.10 -10.53
N THR A 114 13.87 -2.36 -10.14
CA THR A 114 14.45 -3.48 -10.89
C THR A 114 13.49 -4.66 -10.93
N SER A 115 13.42 -5.33 -12.09
CA SER A 115 12.77 -6.62 -12.30
C SER A 115 13.77 -7.71 -12.70
N GLU A 116 15.07 -7.43 -12.64
CA GLU A 116 16.13 -8.36 -13.04
C GLU A 116 16.35 -9.43 -11.96
N PRO A 117 16.25 -10.73 -12.27
CA PRO A 117 16.38 -11.80 -11.28
C PRO A 117 17.70 -11.77 -10.49
N GLN A 118 18.82 -11.40 -11.14
CA GLN A 118 20.13 -11.30 -10.48
C GLN A 118 20.16 -10.21 -9.42
N ASN A 119 19.51 -9.07 -9.68
CA ASN A 119 19.39 -7.99 -8.71
C ASN A 119 18.48 -8.41 -7.56
N LEU A 120 17.36 -9.07 -7.86
CA LEU A 120 16.45 -9.58 -6.84
C LEU A 120 17.13 -10.61 -5.93
N GLU A 121 17.92 -11.53 -6.48
CA GLU A 121 18.71 -12.47 -5.68
C GLU A 121 19.75 -11.75 -4.81
N HIS A 122 20.45 -10.76 -5.37
CA HIS A 122 21.42 -9.97 -4.61
C HIS A 122 20.76 -9.24 -3.42
N LEU A 123 19.62 -8.57 -3.65
CA LEU A 123 18.90 -7.77 -2.66
C LEU A 123 18.22 -8.63 -1.60
N LEU A 124 17.54 -9.70 -2.00
CA LEU A 124 16.62 -10.46 -1.13
C LEU A 124 17.28 -11.70 -0.50
N LYS A 125 18.44 -12.14 -1.00
CA LYS A 125 19.12 -13.34 -0.52
C LYS A 125 20.58 -13.09 -0.18
N THR A 126 21.41 -12.66 -1.14
CA THR A 126 22.87 -12.62 -0.96
C THR A 126 23.34 -11.54 0.02
N LYS A 127 22.79 -10.33 -0.08
CA LYS A 127 23.14 -9.18 0.76
C LYS A 127 21.95 -8.68 1.58
N PHE A 128 21.05 -9.58 1.99
CA PHE A 128 19.80 -9.26 2.68
C PHE A 128 19.97 -8.26 3.86
N SER A 129 21.03 -8.42 4.66
CA SER A 129 21.33 -7.53 5.80
C SER A 129 21.63 -6.08 5.40
N ASN A 130 22.07 -5.84 4.16
CA ASN A 130 22.39 -4.51 3.62
C ASN A 130 21.16 -3.79 3.07
N PHE A 131 20.03 -4.50 2.94
CA PHE A 131 18.78 -4.01 2.36
C PHE A 131 17.60 -4.22 3.34
N PRO A 132 17.60 -3.56 4.52
CA PRO A 132 16.41 -3.54 5.38
C PRO A 132 15.24 -2.83 4.70
N LYS A 133 14.04 -2.84 5.31
CA LYS A 133 12.95 -1.97 4.85
C LYS A 133 13.29 -0.50 5.10
N GLY A 134 13.96 -0.24 6.22
CA GLY A 134 14.54 1.04 6.54
C GLY A 134 13.57 2.06 7.15
N ASN A 135 14.13 3.19 7.59
CA ASN A 135 13.38 4.20 8.34
C ASN A 135 12.35 4.89 7.46
N TYR A 136 12.64 5.08 6.17
CA TYR A 136 11.70 5.71 5.25
C TYR A 136 10.38 4.92 5.15
N PHE A 137 10.49 3.61 4.92
CA PHE A 137 9.32 2.73 4.83
C PHE A 137 8.58 2.66 6.16
N ARG A 138 9.33 2.47 7.26
CA ARG A 138 8.75 2.38 8.61
C ARG A 138 8.00 3.65 9.03
N ASP A 139 8.55 4.84 8.75
CA ASP A 139 7.88 6.11 9.05
C ASP A 139 6.52 6.24 8.35
N ILE A 140 6.40 5.70 7.13
CA ILE A 140 5.16 5.75 6.35
C ILE A 140 4.10 4.81 6.93
N VAL A 141 4.48 3.56 7.20
CA VAL A 141 3.52 2.49 7.55
C VAL A 141 3.26 2.35 9.06
N SER A 142 4.13 2.89 9.92
CA SER A 142 4.11 2.67 11.38
C SER A 142 2.80 3.06 12.06
N GLU A 143 2.08 4.07 11.58
CA GLU A 143 0.80 4.46 12.18
C GLU A 143 -0.30 3.41 11.97
N LEU A 144 -0.25 2.66 10.86
CA LEU A 144 -1.19 1.58 10.60
C LEU A 144 -0.66 0.25 11.13
N LEU A 145 0.58 -0.11 10.81
CA LEU A 145 1.15 -1.45 11.06
C LEU A 145 1.99 -1.55 12.34
N GLY A 146 2.25 -0.43 13.01
CA GLY A 146 3.06 -0.38 14.22
C GLY A 146 4.44 -1.01 14.04
N ASP A 147 4.85 -1.81 15.01
CA ASP A 147 6.12 -2.55 15.02
C ASP A 147 5.93 -4.04 14.61
N GLY A 148 4.86 -4.33 13.85
CA GLY A 148 4.56 -5.67 13.37
C GLY A 148 5.46 -6.13 12.21
N THR A 149 5.30 -7.39 11.79
CA THR A 149 6.22 -8.09 10.88
C THR A 149 6.49 -7.35 9.56
N PHE A 150 5.53 -6.58 9.04
CA PHE A 150 5.74 -5.82 7.80
C PHE A 150 6.53 -4.52 8.00
N ALA A 151 6.60 -3.98 9.21
CA ALA A 151 7.34 -2.76 9.54
C ALA A 151 8.64 -3.03 10.28
N ALA A 152 8.76 -4.18 10.96
CA ALA A 152 9.93 -4.60 11.69
C ALA A 152 11.08 -5.01 10.75
N ASP A 153 12.32 -4.77 11.19
CA ASP A 153 13.56 -5.22 10.53
C ASP A 153 14.39 -6.10 11.49
N ASN A 154 15.38 -6.80 10.92
CA ASN A 154 16.42 -7.54 11.65
C ASN A 154 15.86 -8.54 12.68
N GLU A 155 16.36 -8.50 13.92
CA GLU A 155 16.05 -9.47 14.96
C GLU A 155 14.58 -9.50 15.35
N THR A 156 13.93 -8.33 15.46
CA THR A 156 12.51 -8.23 15.79
C THR A 156 11.66 -8.96 14.74
N TRP A 157 11.94 -8.69 13.46
CA TRP A 157 11.30 -9.38 12.36
C TRP A 157 11.58 -10.88 12.40
N GLN A 158 12.84 -11.29 12.60
CA GLN A 158 13.21 -12.70 12.62
C GLN A 158 12.51 -13.47 13.73
N LYS A 159 12.40 -12.88 14.93
CA LYS A 159 11.67 -13.46 16.07
C LYS A 159 10.19 -13.64 15.73
N GLN A 160 9.51 -12.57 15.30
CA GLN A 160 8.09 -12.61 14.91
C GLN A 160 7.84 -13.63 13.78
N ARG A 161 8.67 -13.62 12.73
CA ARG A 161 8.60 -14.52 11.58
C ARG A 161 8.77 -15.98 11.99
N LYS A 162 9.74 -16.28 12.86
CA LYS A 162 10.02 -17.64 13.35
C LYS A 162 8.82 -18.19 14.12
N ILE A 163 8.27 -17.42 15.06
CA ILE A 163 7.10 -17.80 15.85
C ILE A 163 5.91 -18.09 14.93
N ALA A 164 5.57 -17.14 14.06
CA ALA A 164 4.45 -17.28 13.14
C ALA A 164 4.63 -18.49 12.22
N SER A 165 5.83 -18.71 11.68
CA SER A 165 6.13 -19.85 10.81
C SER A 165 5.92 -21.19 11.53
N ILE A 166 6.31 -21.31 12.79
CA ILE A 166 6.11 -22.55 13.57
C ILE A 166 4.61 -22.81 13.72
N GLU A 167 3.83 -21.79 14.08
CA GLU A 167 2.40 -21.96 14.30
C GLU A 167 1.66 -22.28 12.99
N PHE A 168 1.99 -21.63 11.87
CA PHE A 168 1.35 -21.92 10.59
C PHE A 168 1.58 -23.35 10.08
N HIS A 169 2.68 -23.99 10.50
CA HIS A 169 2.96 -25.39 10.18
C HIS A 169 2.40 -26.37 11.22
N SER A 170 1.78 -25.88 12.29
CA SER A 170 1.20 -26.71 13.34
C SER A 170 0.03 -27.53 12.78
N THR A 171 -0.13 -28.75 13.27
CA THR A 171 -1.25 -29.63 12.89
C THR A 171 -2.60 -29.04 13.31
N ASN A 172 -2.63 -28.35 14.44
CA ASN A 172 -3.82 -27.66 14.94
C ASN A 172 -4.23 -26.51 14.02
N PHE A 173 -3.28 -25.65 13.64
CA PHE A 173 -3.55 -24.54 12.73
C PHE A 173 -4.11 -25.03 11.38
N ARG A 174 -3.52 -26.09 10.81
CA ARG A 174 -4.01 -26.71 9.57
C ARG A 174 -5.43 -27.25 9.71
N LYS A 175 -5.74 -27.95 10.81
CA LYS A 175 -7.09 -28.46 11.10
C LYS A 175 -8.10 -27.32 11.24
N LEU A 176 -7.75 -26.26 11.98
CA LEU A 176 -8.58 -25.07 12.14
C LEU A 176 -8.84 -24.39 10.81
N THR A 177 -7.81 -24.25 9.96
CA THR A 177 -7.93 -23.64 8.63
C THR A 177 -8.91 -24.41 7.75
N ILE A 178 -8.76 -25.74 7.66
CA ILE A 178 -9.66 -26.59 6.85
C ILE A 178 -11.10 -26.50 7.36
N LYS A 179 -11.30 -26.56 8.69
CA LYS A 179 -12.63 -26.43 9.29
C LYS A 179 -13.24 -25.06 8.99
N SER A 180 -12.50 -23.98 9.23
CA SER A 180 -12.92 -22.59 9.01
C SER A 180 -13.36 -22.37 7.57
N ILE A 181 -12.52 -22.73 6.60
CA ILE A 181 -12.82 -22.56 5.17
C ILE A 181 -14.05 -23.38 4.76
N PHE A 182 -14.15 -24.64 5.22
CA PHE A 182 -15.33 -25.46 4.92
C PHE A 182 -16.62 -24.83 5.45
N GLU A 183 -16.60 -24.34 6.68
CA GLU A 183 -17.74 -23.70 7.34
C GLU A 183 -18.13 -22.39 6.64
N LEU A 184 -17.16 -21.56 6.28
CA LEU A 184 -17.38 -20.31 5.54
C LEU A 184 -17.92 -20.55 4.12
N VAL A 185 -17.39 -21.52 3.39
CA VAL A 185 -17.84 -21.78 2.02
C VAL A 185 -19.27 -22.32 2.00
N ASN A 186 -19.56 -23.35 2.80
CA ASN A 186 -20.86 -24.02 2.77
C ASN A 186 -21.96 -23.22 3.47
N ASN A 187 -21.66 -22.57 4.60
CA ASN A 187 -22.70 -21.89 5.39
C ASN A 187 -22.82 -20.41 5.04
N ARG A 188 -21.90 -19.83 4.25
CA ARG A 188 -21.93 -18.39 3.92
C ARG A 188 -21.79 -18.11 2.44
N LEU A 189 -20.66 -18.49 1.83
CA LEU A 189 -20.38 -18.13 0.43
C LEU A 189 -21.45 -18.68 -0.50
N ILE A 190 -21.67 -20.00 -0.49
CA ILE A 190 -22.68 -20.65 -1.34
C ILE A 190 -24.08 -20.07 -1.10
N PRO A 191 -24.59 -19.94 0.15
CA PRO A 191 -25.88 -19.30 0.40
C PRO A 191 -26.00 -17.86 -0.11
N VAL A 192 -24.94 -17.05 -0.02
CA VAL A 192 -24.92 -15.67 -0.56
C VAL A 192 -25.01 -15.69 -2.09
N LEU A 193 -24.26 -16.58 -2.74
CA LEU A 193 -24.31 -16.75 -4.20
C LEU A 193 -25.70 -17.25 -4.65
N GLU A 194 -26.26 -18.27 -4.00
CA GLU A 194 -27.61 -18.79 -4.29
C GLU A 194 -28.71 -17.75 -4.09
N SER A 195 -28.63 -16.95 -3.03
CA SER A 195 -29.58 -15.86 -2.76
C SER A 195 -29.54 -14.80 -3.87
N SER A 196 -28.34 -14.51 -4.38
CA SER A 196 -28.13 -13.55 -5.46
C SER A 196 -28.65 -14.09 -6.80
N LEU A 197 -28.44 -15.39 -7.08
CA LEU A 197 -29.02 -16.08 -8.23
C LEU A 197 -30.55 -16.07 -8.19
N LYS A 198 -31.16 -16.40 -7.04
CA LYS A 198 -32.63 -16.36 -6.86
C LYS A 198 -33.23 -14.97 -7.08
N LYS A 199 -32.49 -13.91 -6.74
CA LYS A 199 -32.91 -12.52 -6.93
C LYS A 199 -32.53 -11.96 -8.30
N ASN A 200 -31.74 -12.68 -9.08
CA ASN A 200 -31.14 -12.24 -10.35
C ASN A 200 -30.41 -10.89 -10.23
N VAL A 201 -29.61 -10.75 -9.17
CA VAL A 201 -28.83 -9.53 -8.87
C VAL A 201 -27.35 -9.80 -9.13
N ALA A 202 -26.71 -8.90 -9.90
CA ALA A 202 -25.28 -8.91 -10.08
C ALA A 202 -24.56 -8.61 -8.75
N ILE A 203 -23.50 -9.35 -8.47
CA ILE A 203 -22.68 -9.19 -7.27
C ILE A 203 -21.25 -8.80 -7.66
N ASP A 204 -20.62 -8.00 -6.81
CA ASP A 204 -19.20 -7.74 -6.90
C ASP A 204 -18.43 -8.88 -6.21
N LEU A 205 -17.83 -9.75 -7.01
CA LEU A 205 -17.08 -10.89 -6.48
C LEU A 205 -15.87 -10.44 -5.65
N GLN A 206 -15.30 -9.26 -5.92
CA GLN A 206 -14.18 -8.72 -5.14
C GLN A 206 -14.62 -8.40 -3.71
N ASP A 207 -15.77 -7.76 -3.53
CA ASP A 207 -16.35 -7.48 -2.20
C ASP A 207 -16.66 -8.79 -1.45
N ILE A 208 -17.28 -9.76 -2.13
CA ILE A 208 -17.60 -11.07 -1.55
C ILE A 208 -16.34 -11.81 -1.07
N LEU A 209 -15.30 -11.87 -1.91
CA LEU A 209 -14.06 -12.55 -1.58
C LEU A 209 -13.28 -11.82 -0.49
N LEU A 210 -13.34 -10.49 -0.44
CA LEU A 210 -12.74 -9.69 0.62
C LEU A 210 -13.44 -9.89 1.97
N ARG A 211 -14.76 -10.08 1.99
CA ARG A 211 -15.51 -10.50 3.19
C ARG A 211 -15.16 -11.91 3.62
N LEU A 212 -15.08 -12.84 2.66
CA LEU A 212 -14.70 -14.24 2.91
C LEU A 212 -13.32 -14.34 3.56
N THR A 213 -12.31 -13.66 3.00
CA THR A 213 -10.93 -13.73 3.51
C THR A 213 -10.79 -13.00 4.84
N PHE A 214 -11.57 -11.95 5.06
CA PHE A 214 -11.61 -11.26 6.36
C PHE A 214 -12.23 -12.15 7.47
N ASP A 215 -13.38 -12.78 7.21
CA ASP A 215 -13.97 -13.75 8.14
C ASP A 215 -12.97 -14.89 8.43
N ASN A 216 -12.35 -15.45 7.37
CA ASN A 216 -11.41 -16.54 7.51
C ASN A 216 -10.19 -16.17 8.34
N VAL A 217 -9.55 -15.02 8.08
CA VAL A 217 -8.37 -14.61 8.84
C VAL A 217 -8.72 -14.33 10.30
N CYS A 218 -9.88 -13.74 10.58
CA CYS A 218 -10.30 -13.49 11.94
C CYS A 218 -10.58 -14.79 12.71
N MET A 219 -11.21 -15.77 12.07
CA MET A 219 -11.47 -17.08 12.67
C MET A 219 -10.19 -17.86 12.96
N ILE A 220 -9.25 -17.92 12.01
CA ILE A 220 -8.01 -18.71 12.18
C ILE A 220 -6.98 -18.01 13.06
N ALA A 221 -6.84 -16.68 12.95
CA ALA A 221 -5.79 -15.95 13.65
C ALA A 221 -6.21 -15.49 15.05
N PHE A 222 -7.49 -15.20 15.26
CA PHE A 222 -7.99 -14.63 16.51
C PHE A 222 -9.08 -15.46 17.19
N GLY A 223 -9.59 -16.50 16.53
CA GLY A 223 -10.69 -17.30 17.06
C GLY A 223 -12.01 -16.53 17.16
N VAL A 224 -12.14 -15.41 16.43
CA VAL A 224 -13.33 -14.55 16.43
C VAL A 224 -13.98 -14.62 15.05
N ASP A 225 -15.30 -14.73 15.03
CA ASP A 225 -16.10 -14.71 13.81
C ASP A 225 -16.79 -13.35 13.66
N PRO A 226 -16.35 -12.49 12.73
CA PRO A 226 -16.92 -11.16 12.57
C PRO A 226 -18.23 -11.13 11.78
N GLY A 227 -18.60 -12.21 11.07
CA GLY A 227 -19.89 -12.32 10.40
C GLY A 227 -20.05 -11.44 9.16
N CYS A 228 -18.98 -11.17 8.43
CA CYS A 228 -18.94 -10.23 7.32
C CYS A 228 -19.63 -10.74 6.06
N LEU A 229 -19.54 -12.05 5.85
CA LEU A 229 -20.15 -12.75 4.74
C LEU A 229 -21.45 -13.40 5.22
N GLN A 230 -22.53 -12.62 5.26
CA GLN A 230 -23.86 -13.11 5.61
C GLN A 230 -24.88 -12.67 4.56
N PRO A 231 -26.04 -13.36 4.47
CA PRO A 231 -27.18 -12.81 3.75
C PRO A 231 -27.42 -11.37 4.22
N HIS A 232 -27.54 -10.42 3.29
CA HIS A 232 -27.60 -8.95 3.51
C HIS A 232 -26.28 -8.18 3.56
N LEU A 233 -25.12 -8.85 3.51
CA LEU A 233 -23.79 -8.22 3.37
C LEU A 233 -23.58 -6.99 4.29
N PRO A 234 -23.58 -7.17 5.62
CA PRO A 234 -23.55 -6.05 6.56
C PRO A 234 -22.31 -5.16 6.33
N GLU A 235 -22.48 -3.85 6.40
CA GLU A 235 -21.33 -2.94 6.42
C GLU A 235 -20.55 -3.13 7.71
N ILE A 236 -19.23 -3.24 7.58
CA ILE A 236 -18.35 -3.41 8.73
C ILE A 236 -17.48 -2.17 8.88
N PRO A 237 -17.68 -1.39 9.96
CA PRO A 237 -16.93 -0.16 10.19
C PRO A 237 -15.41 -0.38 10.17
N PHE A 238 -14.95 -1.55 10.62
CA PHE A 238 -13.54 -1.93 10.58
C PHE A 238 -13.03 -2.10 9.15
N ALA A 239 -13.73 -2.83 8.29
CA ALA A 239 -13.30 -3.11 6.92
C ALA A 239 -13.13 -1.81 6.11
N ALA A 240 -14.14 -0.93 6.16
CA ALA A 240 -14.09 0.38 5.51
C ALA A 240 -12.99 1.27 6.11
N ALA A 241 -12.83 1.30 7.44
CA ALA A 241 -11.75 2.05 8.08
C ALA A 241 -10.37 1.51 7.67
N PHE A 242 -10.23 0.20 7.54
CA PHE A 242 -8.98 -0.46 7.19
C PHE A 242 -8.56 -0.13 5.74
N GLU A 243 -9.50 -0.15 4.81
CA GLU A 243 -9.28 0.29 3.42
C GLU A 243 -8.89 1.77 3.36
N ASP A 244 -9.66 2.63 4.05
CA ASP A 244 -9.37 4.06 4.16
C ASP A 244 -7.98 4.35 4.74
N ALA A 245 -7.55 3.57 5.74
CA ALA A 245 -6.23 3.70 6.33
C ALA A 245 -5.14 3.23 5.35
N THR A 246 -5.35 2.09 4.69
CA THR A 246 -4.40 1.54 3.72
C THR A 246 -4.21 2.48 2.54
N GLU A 247 -5.30 3.01 1.98
CA GLU A 247 -5.27 4.01 0.90
C GLU A 247 -4.49 5.26 1.32
N ALA A 248 -4.79 5.82 2.50
CA ALA A 248 -4.11 7.01 2.99
C ALA A 248 -2.62 6.75 3.32
N THR A 249 -2.27 5.56 3.81
CA THR A 249 -0.87 5.15 4.01
C THR A 249 -0.14 5.01 2.67
N LEU A 250 -0.77 4.41 1.65
CA LEU A 250 -0.17 4.28 0.32
C LEU A 250 0.06 5.65 -0.34
N PHE A 251 -0.83 6.61 -0.11
CA PHE A 251 -0.69 7.97 -0.60
C PHE A 251 0.60 8.66 -0.10
N ARG A 252 1.11 8.30 1.07
CA ARG A 252 2.38 8.85 1.60
C ARG A 252 3.60 8.45 0.79
N PHE A 253 3.59 7.32 0.07
CA PHE A 253 4.72 6.90 -0.78
C PHE A 253 4.92 7.79 -2.01
N VAL A 254 3.87 8.46 -2.47
CA VAL A 254 3.90 9.32 -3.66
C VAL A 254 3.98 10.81 -3.31
N MET A 255 3.74 11.16 -2.04
CA MET A 255 3.76 12.53 -1.55
C MET A 255 5.12 12.94 -0.96
N PRO A 256 5.61 14.16 -1.25
CA PRO A 256 6.78 14.71 -0.58
C PRO A 256 6.65 14.68 0.95
N VAL A 257 7.74 14.30 1.64
CA VAL A 257 7.74 14.11 3.10
C VAL A 257 7.29 15.36 3.87
N CYS A 258 7.72 16.53 3.42
CA CYS A 258 7.32 17.80 4.03
C CYS A 258 5.81 18.06 3.92
N VAL A 259 5.19 17.66 2.80
CA VAL A 259 3.78 17.94 2.53
C VAL A 259 2.88 17.07 3.38
N TRP A 260 3.09 15.75 3.40
CA TRP A 260 2.23 14.88 4.21
C TRP A 260 2.43 15.12 5.72
N LYS A 261 3.66 15.43 6.18
CA LYS A 261 3.91 15.82 7.57
C LYS A 261 3.20 17.12 7.94
N ALA A 262 3.16 18.11 7.04
CA ALA A 262 2.39 19.34 7.23
C ALA A 262 0.88 19.07 7.27
N MET A 263 0.35 18.23 6.36
CA MET A 263 -1.05 17.81 6.37
C MET A 263 -1.42 17.08 7.65
N ARG A 264 -0.52 16.25 8.19
CA ARG A 264 -0.67 15.56 9.47
C ARG A 264 -0.72 16.54 10.63
N PHE A 265 0.21 17.51 10.65
CA PHE A 265 0.25 18.55 11.68
C PHE A 265 -1.03 19.42 11.67
N LEU A 266 -1.51 19.79 10.49
CA LEU A 266 -2.74 20.57 10.32
C LEU A 266 -4.02 19.72 10.40
N ASN A 267 -3.90 18.39 10.47
CA ASN A 267 -5.01 17.44 10.47
C ASN A 267 -5.97 17.63 9.28
N LEU A 268 -5.43 17.65 8.06
CA LEU A 268 -6.15 17.93 6.82
C LEU A 268 -6.18 16.73 5.84
N GLY A 269 -7.25 16.66 5.04
CA GLY A 269 -7.37 15.73 3.92
C GLY A 269 -7.20 14.25 4.33
N MET A 270 -6.36 13.52 3.56
CA MET A 270 -6.09 12.10 3.76
C MET A 270 -5.48 11.78 5.14
N GLU A 271 -4.73 12.71 5.73
CA GLU A 271 -4.12 12.50 7.05
C GLU A 271 -5.16 12.53 8.18
N ARG A 272 -6.19 13.37 8.05
CA ARG A 272 -7.34 13.36 8.97
C ARG A 272 -8.15 12.08 8.84
N LYS A 273 -8.34 11.61 7.61
CA LYS A 273 -9.02 10.35 7.29
C LYS A 273 -8.27 9.19 7.94
N LEU A 274 -6.95 9.09 7.70
CA LEU A 274 -6.06 8.09 8.30
C LEU A 274 -6.15 8.06 9.82
N LYS A 275 -6.05 9.22 10.49
CA LYS A 275 -6.15 9.30 11.96
C LYS A 275 -7.47 8.73 12.49
N LYS A 276 -8.61 9.07 11.88
CA LYS A 276 -9.92 8.55 12.28
C LYS A 276 -10.06 7.05 12.01
N SER A 277 -9.53 6.61 10.87
CA SER A 277 -9.57 5.21 10.46
C SER A 277 -8.74 4.32 11.38
N ILE A 278 -7.53 4.77 11.75
CA ILE A 278 -6.68 4.06 12.72
C ILE A 278 -7.40 3.87 14.06
N GLN A 279 -8.14 4.88 14.55
CA GLN A 279 -8.90 4.74 15.80
C GLN A 279 -9.92 3.59 15.76
N LYS A 280 -10.63 3.42 14.63
CA LYS A 280 -11.58 2.31 14.45
C LYS A 280 -10.87 0.95 14.32
N VAL A 281 -9.71 0.95 13.65
CA VAL A 281 -8.86 -0.24 13.54
C VAL A 281 -8.35 -0.68 14.92
N ASP A 282 -7.90 0.28 15.72
CA ASP A 282 -7.44 0.07 17.10
C ASP A 282 -8.56 -0.46 17.97
N GLU A 283 -9.75 0.16 17.92
CA GLU A 283 -10.92 -0.28 18.69
C GLU A 283 -11.29 -1.74 18.39
N PHE A 284 -11.31 -2.13 17.12
CA PHE A 284 -11.56 -3.52 16.74
C PHE A 284 -10.48 -4.47 17.28
N ALA A 285 -9.20 -4.14 17.08
CA ALA A 285 -8.09 -4.97 17.54
C ALA A 285 -8.11 -5.12 19.08
N GLU A 286 -8.36 -4.03 19.81
CA GLU A 286 -8.51 -4.05 21.27
C GLU A 286 -9.69 -4.90 21.72
N ASN A 287 -10.83 -4.83 21.03
CA ASN A 287 -12.00 -5.66 21.33
C ASN A 287 -11.70 -7.15 21.14
N VAL A 288 -11.03 -7.52 20.04
CA VAL A 288 -10.57 -8.89 19.78
C VAL A 288 -9.61 -9.38 20.86
N ILE A 289 -8.61 -8.57 21.21
CA ILE A 289 -7.63 -8.88 22.27
C ILE A 289 -8.33 -9.05 23.62
N ARG A 290 -9.26 -8.15 23.97
CA ARG A 290 -9.99 -8.18 25.24
C ARG A 290 -10.90 -9.40 25.34
N ALA A 291 -11.64 -9.71 24.28
CA ALA A 291 -12.48 -10.91 24.21
C ALA A 291 -11.64 -12.16 24.41
N ARG A 292 -10.50 -12.26 23.71
CA ARG A 292 -9.62 -13.43 23.82
C ARG A 292 -8.98 -13.57 25.20
N LYS A 293 -8.51 -12.48 25.81
CA LYS A 293 -7.99 -12.49 27.19
C LYS A 293 -9.05 -12.97 28.19
N LYS A 294 -10.29 -12.52 28.04
CA LYS A 294 -11.40 -12.93 28.90
C LYS A 294 -11.67 -14.43 28.76
N GLU A 295 -11.72 -14.95 27.54
CA GLU A 295 -11.87 -16.39 27.30
C GLU A 295 -10.73 -17.21 27.91
N LEU A 296 -9.48 -16.79 27.75
CA LEU A 296 -8.32 -17.47 28.31
C LEU A 296 -8.33 -17.47 29.85
N SER A 297 -8.85 -16.41 30.48
CA SER A 297 -8.98 -16.35 31.94
C SER A 297 -10.08 -17.26 32.52
N LEU A 298 -11.06 -17.64 31.68
CA LEU A 298 -12.19 -18.49 32.06
C LEU A 298 -11.95 -19.97 31.73
N GLN A 299 -10.92 -20.29 30.96
CA GLN A 299 -10.56 -21.67 30.62
C GLN A 299 -9.66 -22.28 31.71
N ASN A 300 -10.07 -23.42 32.27
CA ASN A 300 -9.20 -24.27 33.09
C ASN A 300 -8.02 -24.78 32.24
N GLU A 301 -6.85 -24.98 32.87
CA GLU A 301 -5.58 -25.36 32.21
C GLU A 301 -5.64 -26.63 31.34
N ASP A 302 -6.71 -27.43 31.45
CA ASP A 302 -6.90 -28.68 30.72
C ASP A 302 -7.46 -28.51 29.29
N ASN A 303 -8.08 -27.37 28.95
CA ASN A 303 -8.67 -27.16 27.61
C ASN A 303 -7.71 -26.45 26.64
N LYS A 304 -6.49 -26.99 26.54
CA LYS A 304 -5.36 -26.47 25.72
C LYS A 304 -5.56 -26.51 24.20
N GLU A 305 -6.70 -26.98 23.71
CA GLU A 305 -6.91 -27.28 22.28
C GLU A 305 -7.08 -26.06 21.35
N LYS A 306 -7.45 -24.88 21.86
CA LYS A 306 -7.53 -23.68 21.01
C LYS A 306 -6.17 -22.99 20.90
N SER A 307 -5.46 -23.24 19.80
CA SER A 307 -4.20 -22.60 19.43
C SER A 307 -4.37 -21.66 18.22
N ASP A 308 -5.23 -20.64 18.34
CA ASP A 308 -5.18 -19.52 17.39
C ASP A 308 -3.88 -18.71 17.58
N LEU A 309 -3.49 -18.01 16.53
CA LEU A 309 -2.22 -17.31 16.45
C LEU A 309 -2.06 -16.25 17.54
N LEU A 310 -3.14 -15.52 17.87
CA LEU A 310 -3.14 -14.54 18.95
C LEU A 310 -2.90 -15.17 20.32
N THR A 311 -3.50 -16.33 20.58
CA THR A 311 -3.28 -17.09 21.82
C THR A 311 -1.81 -17.50 21.95
N VAL A 312 -1.17 -17.89 20.84
CA VAL A 312 0.27 -18.18 20.84
C VAL A 312 1.07 -16.94 21.22
N PHE A 313 0.83 -15.80 20.58
CA PHE A 313 1.52 -14.55 20.92
C PHE A 313 1.23 -14.05 22.34
N MET A 314 0.03 -14.29 22.89
CA MET A 314 -0.32 -13.94 24.27
C MET A 314 0.40 -14.82 25.31
N ARG A 315 0.65 -16.09 25.00
CA ARG A 315 1.35 -17.03 25.89
C ARG A 315 2.86 -16.85 25.87
N LEU A 316 3.39 -16.24 24.82
CA LEU A 316 4.82 -15.97 24.74
C LEU A 316 5.24 -14.90 25.75
N LYS A 317 6.43 -15.11 26.30
CA LYS A 317 7.10 -14.17 27.18
C LYS A 317 8.31 -13.58 26.45
N ASP A 318 8.63 -12.34 26.75
CA ASP A 318 9.85 -11.69 26.31
C ASP A 318 11.08 -12.29 27.00
N GLU A 319 12.26 -11.80 26.65
CA GLU A 319 13.55 -12.26 27.20
C GLU A 319 13.66 -12.06 28.71
N ASN A 320 12.83 -11.19 29.29
CA ASN A 320 12.75 -10.92 30.72
C ASN A 320 11.64 -11.72 31.42
N GLY A 321 10.97 -12.64 30.70
CA GLY A 321 9.88 -13.45 31.24
C GLY A 321 8.54 -12.71 31.37
N LYS A 322 8.40 -11.51 30.79
CA LYS A 322 7.19 -10.68 30.83
C LYS A 322 6.32 -10.93 29.60
N SER A 323 4.99 -10.87 29.78
CA SER A 323 4.05 -10.94 28.65
C SER A 323 4.20 -9.74 27.73
N TYR A 324 3.97 -9.96 26.43
CA TYR A 324 3.94 -8.90 25.43
C TYR A 324 2.87 -7.84 25.74
N SER A 325 3.14 -6.60 25.33
CA SER A 325 2.22 -5.48 25.54
C SER A 325 0.99 -5.55 24.64
N ASP A 326 -0.10 -4.91 25.06
CA ASP A 326 -1.33 -4.83 24.26
C ASP A 326 -1.08 -4.12 22.92
N LYS A 327 -0.17 -3.14 22.88
CA LYS A 327 0.31 -2.52 21.64
C LYS A 327 0.92 -3.57 20.68
N PHE A 328 1.80 -4.42 21.18
CA PHE A 328 2.42 -5.47 20.36
C PHE A 328 1.36 -6.44 19.81
N LEU A 329 0.41 -6.87 20.65
CA LEU A 329 -0.67 -7.75 20.22
C LEU A 329 -1.58 -7.08 19.18
N ARG A 330 -1.86 -5.78 19.34
CA ARG A 330 -2.61 -4.99 18.35
C ARG A 330 -1.87 -4.93 17.01
N ASP A 331 -0.56 -4.68 17.04
CA ASP A 331 0.25 -4.61 15.82
C ASP A 331 0.25 -5.96 15.11
N ILE A 332 0.40 -7.05 15.85
CA ILE A 332 0.28 -8.42 15.33
C ILE A 332 -1.10 -8.66 14.70
N CYS A 333 -2.20 -8.28 15.37
CA CYS A 333 -3.55 -8.44 14.83
C CYS A 333 -3.71 -7.72 13.48
N VAL A 334 -3.35 -6.44 13.44
CA VAL A 334 -3.48 -5.62 12.22
C VAL A 334 -2.62 -6.15 11.08
N ASN A 335 -1.39 -6.60 11.36
CA ASN A 335 -0.51 -7.17 10.34
C ASN A 335 -1.06 -8.50 9.79
N PHE A 336 -1.61 -9.37 10.63
CA PHE A 336 -2.18 -10.63 10.15
C PHE A 336 -3.47 -10.43 9.36
N ILE A 337 -4.32 -9.46 9.76
CA ILE A 337 -5.50 -9.09 8.98
C ILE A 337 -5.08 -8.60 7.59
N LEU A 338 -4.13 -7.65 7.51
CA LEU A 338 -3.61 -7.17 6.22
C LEU A 338 -3.12 -8.32 5.34
N ALA A 339 -2.29 -9.20 5.93
CA ALA A 339 -1.69 -10.31 5.21
C ALA A 339 -2.75 -11.28 4.66
N GLY A 340 -3.69 -11.72 5.50
CA GLY A 340 -4.64 -12.77 5.15
C GLY A 340 -5.82 -12.28 4.32
N ARG A 341 -6.33 -11.07 4.61
CA ARG A 341 -7.52 -10.50 3.97
C ARG A 341 -7.24 -10.05 2.54
N ASP A 342 -6.41 -9.03 2.38
CA ASP A 342 -6.32 -8.28 1.13
C ASP A 342 -5.52 -9.05 0.06
N THR A 343 -4.45 -9.75 0.46
CA THR A 343 -3.64 -10.48 -0.53
C THR A 343 -4.39 -11.68 -1.12
N SER A 344 -5.12 -12.43 -0.29
CA SER A 344 -5.89 -13.59 -0.71
C SER A 344 -7.13 -13.19 -1.52
N SER A 345 -7.82 -12.10 -1.15
CA SER A 345 -9.01 -11.66 -1.87
C SER A 345 -8.66 -11.18 -3.28
N VAL A 346 -7.56 -10.42 -3.43
CA VAL A 346 -7.06 -9.99 -4.74
C VAL A 346 -6.65 -11.19 -5.60
N ALA A 347 -5.93 -12.15 -5.04
CA ALA A 347 -5.52 -13.36 -5.76
C ALA A 347 -6.72 -14.15 -6.28
N LEU A 348 -7.73 -14.37 -5.42
CA LEU A 348 -8.94 -15.10 -5.79
C LEU A 348 -9.78 -14.32 -6.81
N SER A 349 -9.87 -12.99 -6.68
CA SER A 349 -10.64 -12.16 -7.61
C SER A 349 -10.07 -12.25 -9.03
N TRP A 350 -8.74 -12.13 -9.18
CA TRP A 350 -8.08 -12.29 -10.46
C TRP A 350 -8.15 -13.72 -10.99
N PHE A 351 -8.04 -14.72 -10.11
CA PHE A 351 -8.18 -16.12 -10.49
C PHE A 351 -9.56 -16.40 -11.08
N PHE A 352 -10.64 -16.04 -10.39
CA PHE A 352 -12.00 -16.27 -10.90
C PHE A 352 -12.29 -15.45 -12.15
N TRP A 353 -11.80 -14.22 -12.24
CA TRP A 353 -11.91 -13.42 -13.46
C TRP A 353 -11.20 -14.10 -14.64
N LEU A 354 -9.99 -14.63 -14.45
CA LEU A 354 -9.28 -15.36 -15.51
C LEU A 354 -9.97 -16.66 -15.91
N VAL A 355 -10.53 -17.40 -14.94
CA VAL A 355 -11.29 -18.63 -15.22
C VAL A 355 -12.55 -18.33 -16.04
N ASP A 356 -13.31 -17.31 -15.65
CA ASP A 356 -14.51 -16.86 -16.37
C ASP A 356 -14.19 -16.47 -17.83
N GLN A 357 -13.04 -15.84 -18.07
CA GLN A 357 -12.60 -15.46 -19.42
C GLN A 357 -12.02 -16.63 -20.23
N ASN A 358 -11.81 -17.81 -19.63
CA ASN A 358 -11.15 -18.96 -20.28
C ASN A 358 -11.88 -20.28 -19.96
N HIS A 359 -13.02 -20.53 -20.62
CA HIS A 359 -13.84 -21.72 -20.40
C HIS A 359 -13.09 -23.07 -20.53
N GLU A 360 -12.07 -23.16 -21.41
CA GLU A 360 -11.26 -24.39 -21.53
C GLU A 360 -10.44 -24.67 -20.25
N VAL A 361 -10.01 -23.61 -19.55
CA VAL A 361 -9.30 -23.73 -18.26
C VAL A 361 -10.29 -24.16 -17.18
N GLU A 362 -11.49 -23.59 -17.17
CA GLU A 362 -12.58 -23.99 -16.26
C GLU A 362 -12.91 -25.48 -16.41
N GLU A 363 -13.12 -25.96 -17.64
CA GLU A 363 -13.44 -27.35 -17.94
C GLU A 363 -12.34 -28.29 -17.43
N LYS A 364 -11.07 -27.99 -17.69
CA LYS A 364 -9.93 -28.81 -17.21
C LYS A 364 -9.81 -28.82 -15.68
N ILE A 365 -10.10 -27.71 -15.00
CA ILE A 365 -10.14 -27.65 -13.54
C ILE A 365 -11.26 -28.57 -13.02
N LEU A 366 -12.45 -28.49 -13.62
CA LEU A 366 -13.59 -29.32 -13.22
C LEU A 366 -13.36 -30.81 -13.49
N GLU A 367 -12.77 -31.17 -14.64
CA GLU A 367 -12.37 -32.53 -14.96
C GLU A 367 -11.37 -33.09 -13.93
N GLU A 368 -10.37 -32.29 -13.54
CA GLU A 368 -9.41 -32.67 -12.51
C GLU A 368 -10.08 -32.88 -11.15
N ILE A 369 -10.95 -31.96 -10.72
CA ILE A 369 -11.68 -32.07 -9.46
C ILE A 369 -12.56 -33.33 -9.47
N CYS A 370 -13.33 -33.56 -10.53
CA CYS A 370 -14.15 -34.75 -10.71
C CYS A 370 -13.32 -36.03 -10.64
N ARG A 371 -12.20 -36.09 -11.36
CA ARG A 371 -11.26 -37.23 -11.34
C ARG A 371 -10.76 -37.53 -9.93
N VAL A 372 -10.37 -36.51 -9.15
CA VAL A 372 -9.88 -36.68 -7.78
C VAL A 372 -11.00 -37.18 -6.85
N VAL A 373 -12.21 -36.64 -6.99
CA VAL A 373 -13.37 -37.07 -6.18
C VAL A 373 -13.81 -38.49 -6.52
N CYS A 374 -13.80 -38.89 -7.81
CA CYS A 374 -14.14 -40.23 -8.26
C CYS A 374 -13.14 -41.31 -7.82
N GLN A 375 -11.94 -40.95 -7.35
CA GLN A 375 -10.99 -41.90 -6.77
C GLN A 375 -11.29 -42.27 -5.32
N ARG A 376 -12.33 -41.68 -4.70
CA ARG A 376 -12.73 -42.04 -3.33
C ARG A 376 -13.35 -43.44 -3.34
N GLU A 377 -12.92 -44.29 -2.40
CA GLU A 377 -13.54 -45.62 -2.22
C GLU A 377 -14.97 -45.50 -1.61
N ASP A 378 -15.28 -44.39 -0.93
CA ASP A 378 -16.53 -44.14 -0.19
C ASP A 378 -17.48 -43.11 -0.87
N ILE A 379 -17.52 -43.02 -2.20
CA ILE A 379 -18.36 -42.04 -2.94
C ILE A 379 -19.82 -42.03 -2.47
N ASN A 380 -20.35 -43.20 -2.09
CA ASN A 380 -21.76 -43.38 -1.75
C ASN A 380 -22.20 -42.83 -0.38
N LYS A 381 -21.29 -42.40 0.51
CA LYS A 381 -21.66 -41.96 1.88
C LYS A 381 -21.55 -40.46 2.14
N GLU A 382 -20.63 -39.76 1.48
CA GLU A 382 -20.41 -38.31 1.71
C GLU A 382 -21.16 -37.41 0.72
N VAL A 383 -21.46 -37.90 -0.49
CA VAL A 383 -22.22 -37.13 -1.50
C VAL A 383 -23.68 -36.93 -1.09
N PHE A 384 -24.22 -37.79 -0.22
CA PHE A 384 -25.62 -37.72 0.27
C PHE A 384 -25.88 -36.66 1.36
N ASN A 385 -24.88 -35.91 1.81
CA ASN A 385 -25.01 -34.90 2.88
C ASN A 385 -24.89 -33.44 2.38
N ASP A 386 -25.30 -33.18 1.13
CA ASP A 386 -25.43 -31.85 0.48
C ASP A 386 -24.17 -30.96 0.41
N SER A 387 -23.01 -31.39 0.93
CA SER A 387 -21.78 -30.58 0.90
C SER A 387 -20.52 -31.42 0.69
N LEU A 388 -19.86 -31.23 -0.46
CA LEU A 388 -18.61 -31.89 -0.80
C LEU A 388 -17.48 -31.34 0.09
N ARG A 389 -16.92 -32.20 0.95
CA ARG A 389 -15.77 -31.86 1.78
C ARG A 389 -14.48 -32.42 1.20
N PHE A 390 -13.53 -31.55 0.84
CA PHE A 390 -12.20 -31.96 0.36
C PHE A 390 -11.26 -32.31 1.52
N LYS A 391 -10.58 -33.44 1.41
CA LYS A 391 -9.51 -33.87 2.32
C LYS A 391 -8.19 -33.21 1.89
N PRO A 392 -7.30 -32.81 2.81
CA PRO A 392 -6.05 -32.14 2.45
C PRO A 392 -5.14 -32.98 1.53
N GLU A 393 -5.25 -34.30 1.55
CA GLU A 393 -4.53 -35.21 0.66
C GLU A 393 -5.05 -35.14 -0.78
N GLU A 394 -6.31 -34.76 -0.98
CA GLU A 394 -6.94 -34.63 -2.30
C GLU A 394 -6.59 -33.31 -2.96
N ILE A 395 -6.56 -32.22 -2.18
CA ILE A 395 -6.15 -30.90 -2.66
C ILE A 395 -4.74 -30.95 -3.26
N LYS A 396 -3.86 -31.78 -2.68
CA LYS A 396 -2.49 -31.99 -3.20
C LYS A 396 -2.43 -32.70 -4.55
N LYS A 397 -3.51 -33.31 -5.03
CA LYS A 397 -3.59 -33.99 -6.33
C LYS A 397 -4.18 -33.09 -7.43
N MET A 398 -4.57 -31.85 -7.09
CA MET A 398 -5.17 -30.90 -8.02
C MET A 398 -4.07 -30.03 -8.65
N ASP A 399 -3.23 -30.67 -9.47
CA ASP A 399 -2.04 -30.06 -10.07
C ASP A 399 -2.41 -28.95 -11.06
N TYR A 400 -3.45 -29.16 -11.88
CA TYR A 400 -3.91 -28.19 -12.87
C TYR A 400 -4.53 -26.95 -12.20
N LEU A 401 -5.35 -27.14 -11.16
CA LEU A 401 -5.87 -26.04 -10.35
C LEU A 401 -4.73 -25.22 -9.73
N HIS A 402 -3.71 -25.89 -9.18
CA HIS A 402 -2.55 -25.22 -8.61
C HIS A 402 -1.76 -24.44 -9.67
N ALA A 403 -1.61 -24.99 -10.87
CA ALA A 403 -0.97 -24.31 -12.00
C ALA A 403 -1.77 -23.07 -12.44
N ALA A 404 -3.09 -23.16 -12.55
CA ALA A 404 -3.95 -22.03 -12.90
C ALA A 404 -3.91 -20.90 -11.85
N LEU A 405 -3.93 -21.25 -10.56
CA LEU A 405 -3.74 -20.28 -9.47
C LEU A 405 -2.35 -19.62 -9.51
N SER A 406 -1.30 -20.41 -9.81
CA SER A 406 0.06 -19.89 -9.93
C SER A 406 0.21 -18.94 -11.11
N GLU A 407 -0.43 -19.24 -12.23
CA GLU A 407 -0.44 -18.38 -13.42
C GLU A 407 -1.22 -17.08 -13.17
N ALA A 408 -2.34 -17.15 -12.44
CA ALA A 408 -3.07 -15.95 -12.02
C ALA A 408 -2.18 -15.03 -11.16
N LEU A 409 -1.43 -15.58 -10.20
CA LEU A 409 -0.49 -14.81 -9.38
C LEU A 409 0.74 -14.31 -10.17
N ARG A 410 1.15 -15.01 -11.22
CA ARG A 410 2.23 -14.58 -12.12
C ARG A 410 1.81 -13.36 -12.95
N LEU A 411 0.56 -13.35 -13.44
CA LEU A 411 -0.01 -12.25 -14.23
C LEU A 411 -0.43 -11.08 -13.36
N TYR A 412 -1.11 -11.37 -12.25
CA TYR A 412 -1.70 -10.39 -11.33
C TYR A 412 -1.26 -10.68 -9.89
N PRO A 413 0.01 -10.39 -9.54
CA PRO A 413 0.49 -10.60 -8.18
C PRO A 413 -0.23 -9.65 -7.22
N SER A 414 -0.72 -10.18 -6.09
CA SER A 414 -1.42 -9.36 -5.07
C SER A 414 -0.54 -8.27 -4.47
N VAL A 415 0.79 -8.47 -4.45
CA VAL A 415 1.78 -7.49 -4.00
C VAL A 415 2.84 -7.34 -5.10
N PRO A 416 2.63 -6.43 -6.07
CA PRO A 416 3.50 -6.30 -7.24
C PRO A 416 4.83 -5.59 -6.97
N VAL A 417 4.96 -4.87 -5.85
CA VAL A 417 6.15 -4.06 -5.53
C VAL A 417 6.58 -4.30 -4.08
N ASP A 418 7.85 -4.66 -3.88
CA ASP A 418 8.51 -4.70 -2.58
C ASP A 418 9.54 -3.57 -2.48
N CYS A 419 9.65 -2.95 -1.31
CA CYS A 419 10.51 -1.79 -1.07
C CYS A 419 11.61 -2.12 -0.05
N LYS A 420 12.85 -1.79 -0.42
CA LYS A 420 14.03 -1.89 0.45
C LYS A 420 14.81 -0.58 0.47
N GLU A 421 15.49 -0.32 1.56
CA GLU A 421 16.42 0.79 1.72
C GLU A 421 17.85 0.24 1.70
N ALA A 422 18.70 0.80 0.83
CA ALA A 422 20.11 0.42 0.77
C ALA A 422 20.89 1.13 1.88
N LEU A 423 21.58 0.37 2.73
CA LEU A 423 22.46 0.96 3.74
C LEU A 423 23.69 1.64 3.10
N PRO A 424 24.31 2.61 3.77
CA PRO A 424 25.58 3.19 3.33
C PRO A 424 26.64 2.09 3.14
N GLY A 425 27.24 1.99 1.95
CA GLY A 425 28.22 0.94 1.62
C GLY A 425 27.62 -0.38 1.12
N ALA A 426 26.30 -0.46 0.89
CA ALA A 426 25.64 -1.67 0.39
C ALA A 426 26.01 -2.07 -1.05
N SER A 427 26.74 -1.22 -1.79
CA SER A 427 27.12 -1.40 -3.19
C SER A 427 28.34 -2.29 -3.43
N ASP A 428 28.99 -2.78 -2.37
CA ASP A 428 30.20 -3.61 -2.44
C ASP A 428 29.93 -5.13 -2.38
#